data_AF-A0A1X7GHX7-F1
#
_entry.id   AF-A0A1X7GHX7-F1
#
_cell.length_a   1.000
_cell.length_b   1.000
_cell.length_c   1.000
_cell.angle_alpha   90.00
_cell.angle_beta   90.00
_cell.angle_gamma   90.00
#
_symmetry.space_group_name_H-M   'P 1'
#
loop_
_entity.id
_entity.type
_entity.pdbx_description
1 polymer ?
#
loop_
_entity_poly.entity_id
_entity_poly.type
_entity_poly.pdbx_seq_one_letter_code
_entity_poly.pdbx_strand_id
1 'polypeptide(L)'
;MDTLTANHDIALDDTRLASMHTIWQQLLGQDDFSDDQEFFELGGDSVLLIGMLELVRQTFDKEIAVEDLAEGITVRRLVNLLG
;
A
#
# COMPACT_ATOMS: atom_id res chain seq x y z
N MET A 1 1.14 -15.28 29.97
CA MET A 1 0.47 -13.99 29.73
C MET A 1 1.49 -13.06 29.09
N ASP A 2 1.61 -12.84 27.79
CA ASP A 2 1.26 -13.55 26.57
C ASP A 2 2.25 -13.00 25.54
N THR A 3 3.23 -13.80 25.09
CA THR A 3 4.25 -13.37 24.11
C THR A 3 3.89 -13.83 22.69
N LEU A 4 2.62 -14.13 22.41
CA LEU A 4 2.19 -14.70 21.12
C LEU A 4 1.70 -13.68 20.08
N THR A 5 1.54 -12.40 20.43
CA THR A 5 0.93 -11.42 19.50
C THR A 5 1.95 -10.84 18.51
N ALA A 6 3.19 -10.58 18.92
CA ALA A 6 4.17 -9.87 18.09
C ALA A 6 4.62 -10.63 16.82
N ASN A 7 4.48 -11.96 16.76
CA ASN A 7 4.88 -12.75 15.59
C ASN A 7 3.79 -12.83 14.51
N HIS A 8 2.53 -12.57 14.84
CA HIS A 8 1.44 -12.63 13.87
C HIS A 8 1.36 -11.35 13.04
N ASP A 9 1.50 -10.19 13.69
CA ASP A 9 1.37 -8.88 13.05
C ASP A 9 2.47 -8.64 12.00
N ILE A 10 3.72 -9.01 12.30
CA ILE A 10 4.86 -8.85 11.36
C ILE A 10 4.62 -9.66 10.07
N ALA A 11 4.12 -10.89 10.18
CA ALA A 11 3.87 -11.75 9.01
C ALA A 11 2.69 -11.26 8.14
N LEU A 12 1.69 -10.62 8.77
CA LEU A 12 0.59 -9.99 8.05
C LEU A 12 1.06 -8.74 7.30
N ASP A 13 1.90 -7.92 7.94
CA ASP A 13 2.45 -6.72 7.31
C ASP A 13 3.39 -7.06 6.15
N ASP A 14 4.23 -8.09 6.27
CA ASP A 14 5.05 -8.59 5.16
C ASP A 14 4.18 -9.02 3.97
N THR A 15 3.06 -9.69 4.24
CA THR A 15 2.11 -10.12 3.19
C THR A 15 1.43 -8.92 2.53
N ARG A 16 1.00 -7.94 3.32
CA ARG A 16 0.35 -6.71 2.82
C ARG A 16 1.32 -5.85 2.00
N LEU A 17 2.57 -5.72 2.45
CA LEU A 17 3.65 -5.05 1.73
C LEU A 17 3.84 -5.69 0.36
N ALA A 18 3.97 -7.02 0.29
CA ALA A 18 4.12 -7.73 -0.97
C ALA A 18 2.92 -7.53 -1.93
N SER A 19 1.69 -7.59 -1.40
CA SER A 19 0.48 -7.33 -2.18
C SER A 19 0.38 -5.88 -2.68
N MET A 20 0.73 -4.91 -1.83
CA MET A 20 0.75 -3.49 -2.22
C MET A 20 1.81 -3.20 -3.29
N HIS A 21 3.01 -3.78 -3.14
CA HIS A 21 4.05 -3.74 -4.17
C HIS A 21 3.53 -4.28 -5.50
N THR A 22 2.85 -5.43 -5.49
CA THR A 22 2.28 -6.02 -6.70
C THR A 22 1.28 -5.08 -7.40
N ILE A 23 0.41 -4.41 -6.63
CA ILE A 23 -0.54 -3.42 -7.17
C ILE A 23 0.22 -2.26 -7.83
N TRP A 24 1.21 -1.70 -7.13
CA TRP A 24 2.01 -0.59 -7.62
C TRP A 24 2.81 -0.95 -8.87
N GLN A 25 3.41 -2.13 -8.90
CA GLN A 25 4.15 -2.65 -10.05
C GLN A 25 3.26 -2.78 -11.29
N GLN A 26 2.02 -3.25 -11.11
CA GLN A 26 1.05 -3.38 -12.20
C GLN A 26 0.63 -2.02 -12.76
N LEU A 27 0.48 -1.01 -11.90
CA LEU A 27 0.03 0.33 -12.29
C LEU A 27 1.15 1.19 -12.88
N LEU A 28 2.34 1.13 -12.30
CA LEU A 28 3.49 1.95 -12.69
C LEU A 28 4.32 1.28 -13.80
N GLY A 29 4.19 -0.04 -13.99
CA GLY A 29 4.92 -0.79 -15.01
C GLY A 29 6.42 -0.95 -14.70
N GLN A 30 6.81 -0.85 -13.42
CA GLN A 30 8.19 -0.99 -12.95
C GLN A 30 8.23 -1.67 -11.58
N ASP A 31 9.35 -2.28 -11.22
CA ASP A 31 9.53 -3.09 -10.01
C ASP A 31 10.65 -2.60 -9.07
N ASP A 32 11.34 -1.51 -9.43
CA ASP A 32 12.42 -0.93 -8.64
C ASP A 32 11.97 0.38 -7.96
N PHE A 33 11.46 0.26 -6.73
CA PHE A 33 11.14 1.39 -5.85
C PHE A 33 11.14 0.98 -4.37
N SER A 34 11.41 1.94 -3.50
CA SER A 34 11.40 1.71 -2.05
C SER A 34 10.01 1.91 -1.43
N ASP A 35 9.76 1.31 -0.26
CA ASP A 35 8.47 1.40 0.44
C ASP A 35 8.05 2.84 0.81
N ASP A 36 9.03 3.73 0.94
CA ASP A 36 8.87 5.11 1.38
C ASP A 36 8.95 6.11 0.21
N GLN A 37 9.00 5.61 -1.03
CA GLN A 37 9.04 6.45 -2.22
C GLN A 37 7.63 6.90 -2.63
N GLU A 38 7.52 8.16 -3.04
CA GLU A 38 6.23 8.77 -3.37
C GLU A 38 5.69 8.29 -4.72
N PHE A 39 4.40 7.93 -4.76
CA PHE A 39 3.73 7.40 -5.94
C PHE A 39 3.87 8.29 -7.18
N PHE A 40 3.76 9.61 -6.99
CA PHE A 40 3.89 10.58 -8.07
C PHE A 40 5.33 10.76 -8.57
N GLU A 41 6.34 10.50 -7.72
CA GLU A 41 7.75 10.50 -8.15
C GLU A 41 8.09 9.29 -9.03
N LEU A 42 7.33 8.19 -8.88
CA LEU A 42 7.44 6.98 -9.69
C LEU A 42 6.70 7.06 -11.03
N GLY A 43 6.11 8.21 -11.36
CA GLY A 43 5.29 8.38 -12.57
C GLY A 43 3.81 8.06 -12.39
N GLY A 44 3.35 7.87 -11.15
CA GLY A 44 1.93 7.80 -10.83
C GLY A 44 1.20 9.11 -11.18
N ASP A 45 -0.09 9.02 -11.49
CA ASP A 45 -0.97 10.17 -11.72
C ASP A 45 -2.34 9.96 -11.07
N SER A 46 -3.27 10.91 -11.27
CA SER A 46 -4.60 10.83 -10.67
C SER A 46 -5.45 9.67 -11.21
N VAL A 47 -5.25 9.25 -12.46
CA VAL A 47 -5.96 8.14 -13.08
C VAL A 47 -5.47 6.83 -12.47
N LEU A 48 -4.15 6.67 -12.37
CA LEU A 48 -3.53 5.51 -11.71
C LEU A 48 -3.86 5.46 -10.23
N LEU A 49 -3.96 6.61 -9.55
CA LEU A 49 -4.37 6.67 -8.15
C LEU A 49 -5.81 6.16 -7.94
N ILE A 50 -6.75 6.57 -8.78
CA ILE A 50 -8.13 6.05 -8.73
C ILE A 50 -8.15 4.53 -8.94
N GLY A 51 -7.37 4.04 -9.91
CA GLY A 51 -7.21 2.59 -10.14
C GLY A 51 -6.59 1.86 -8.95
N MET A 52 -5.58 2.44 -8.32
CA MET A 52 -4.95 1.91 -7.11
C MET A 52 -5.94 1.77 -5.98
N LEU A 53 -6.74 2.81 -5.68
CA LEU A 53 -7.74 2.77 -4.61
C LEU A 53 -8.78 1.66 -4.83
N GLU A 54 -9.20 1.45 -6.07
CA GLU A 54 -10.11 0.36 -6.41
C GLU A 54 -9.46 -1.03 -6.22
N LEU A 55 -8.20 -1.20 -6.63
CA LEU A 55 -7.46 -2.46 -6.43
C LEU A 55 -7.20 -2.74 -4.94
N VAL A 56 -6.88 -1.71 -4.16
CA VAL A 56 -6.73 -1.81 -2.70
C VAL A 56 -8.05 -2.28 -2.07
N ARG A 57 -9.18 -1.68 -2.45
CA ARG A 57 -10.49 -2.10 -1.98
C ARG A 57 -10.78 -3.56 -2.30
N GLN A 58 -10.52 -4.01 -3.53
CA GLN A 58 -10.77 -5.39 -3.95
C GLN A 58 -9.83 -6.40 -3.28
N THR A 59 -8.57 -6.02 -3.05
CA THR A 59 -7.53 -6.92 -2.54
C THR A 59 -7.59 -7.06 -1.02
N PHE A 60 -7.85 -5.96 -0.31
CA PHE A 60 -7.77 -5.90 1.14
C PHE A 60 -9.12 -5.75 1.84
N ASP A 61 -10.22 -5.59 1.08
CA ASP A 61 -11.56 -5.28 1.63
C ASP A 61 -11.55 -4.01 2.49
N LYS A 62 -10.74 -3.02 2.08
CA LYS A 62 -10.52 -1.75 2.78
C LYS A 62 -10.64 -0.56 1.84
N GLU A 63 -11.36 0.45 2.29
CA GLU A 63 -11.45 1.73 1.60
C GLU A 63 -10.49 2.73 2.26
N ILE A 64 -9.65 3.39 1.46
CA ILE A 64 -8.75 4.45 1.91
C ILE A 64 -9.34 5.78 1.47
N ALA A 65 -9.56 6.69 2.42
CA ALA A 65 -10.10 8.00 2.14
C ALA A 65 -9.02 8.89 1.49
N VAL A 66 -9.42 9.79 0.59
CA VAL A 66 -8.47 10.69 -0.08
C VAL A 66 -7.79 11.62 0.93
N GLU A 67 -8.48 11.95 2.02
CA GLU A 67 -7.95 12.76 3.11
C GLU A 67 -6.75 12.09 3.80
N ASP A 68 -6.73 10.76 3.88
CA ASP A 68 -5.63 9.99 4.50
C ASP A 68 -4.35 10.02 3.64
N LEU A 69 -4.47 10.37 2.37
CA LEU A 69 -3.38 10.46 1.39
C LEU A 69 -2.72 11.85 1.34
N ALA A 70 -3.26 12.83 2.08
CA ALA A 70 -2.79 14.22 2.01
C ALA A 70 -1.33 14.40 2.44
N GLU A 71 -0.80 13.49 3.25
CA GLU A 71 0.59 13.52 3.75
C GLU A 71 1.56 12.69 2.91
N GLY A 72 1.13 12.19 1.74
CA GLY A 72 1.93 11.37 0.85
C GLY A 72 1.28 10.04 0.52
N ILE A 73 1.73 9.45 -0.58
CA ILE A 73 1.25 8.16 -1.09
C ILE A 73 2.48 7.30 -1.25
N THR A 74 2.77 6.49 -0.23
CA THR A 74 3.87 5.51 -0.20
C THR A 74 3.32 4.13 0.12
N VAL A 75 4.01 3.08 -0.31
CA VAL A 75 3.63 1.69 0.01
C VAL A 75 3.52 1.49 1.52
N ARG A 76 4.52 1.97 2.28
CA ARG A 76 4.52 1.87 3.75
C ARG A 76 3.28 2.53 4.36
N ARG A 77 2.93 3.73 3.90
CA ARG A 77 1.76 4.45 4.43
C ARG A 77 0.47 3.72 4.11
N LEU A 78 0.30 3.28 2.86
CA LEU A 78 -0.91 2.57 2.46
C LEU A 78 -1.10 1.28 3.26
N VAL A 79 -0.03 0.52 3.51
CA VAL A 79 -0.10 -0.70 4.35
C VAL A 79 -0.49 -0.36 5.79
N ASN A 80 0.09 0.69 6.38
CA ASN A 80 -0.27 1.13 7.74
C ASN A 80 -1.75 1.51 7.88
N LEU A 81 -2.37 2.04 6.81
CA LEU A 81 -3.80 2.38 6.80
C LEU A 81 -4.73 1.15 6.76
N LEU A 82 -4.21 -0.04 6.43
CA LEU A 82 -5.01 -1.26 6.37
C LEU A 82 -5.29 -1.87 7.76
N GLY A 83 -4.45 -1.55 8.76
CA GLY A 83 -4.54 -2.05 10.14
C GLY A 83 -3.99 -3.46 10.29
#